data_AF-A0A3M1B650-F1
#
_entry.id   AF-A0A3M1B650-F1
#
_cell.length_a   1.000
_cell.length_b   1.000
_cell.length_c   1.000
_cell.angle_alpha   90.00
_cell.angle_beta   90.00
_cell.angle_gamma   90.00
#
_symmetry.space_group_name_H-M   'P 1'
#
loop_
_entity.id
_entity.type
_entity.pdbx_description
1 polymer ?
#
loop_
_entity_poly.entity_id
_entity_poly.type
_entity_poly.pdbx_seq_one_letter_code
_entity_poly.pdbx_strand_id
1 'polypeptide(L)'
;MKDADRHLLWPSGATILLFALCLHALPAPLHGEAPSLAEKLDEYARTLAQLRARHPGPRAKEALEQAEVWLEQARAFDLSGQKRRAEARAELVSVQLDYLRALLMLEEMTNKARKLEEEAKKKEEEAEQIEQRLERAREKLQRLRRQEEENR
;
A
#
# COMPACT_ATOMS: atom_id res chain seq x y z
N MET A 1 -22.70 27.46 4.57
CA MET A 1 -22.09 26.13 4.75
C MET A 1 -22.64 25.18 3.68
N LYS A 2 -22.09 25.23 2.46
CA LYS A 2 -22.35 24.28 1.38
C LYS A 2 -21.12 24.26 0.45
N ASP A 3 -20.72 23.05 0.05
CA ASP A 3 -20.02 22.73 -1.20
C ASP A 3 -18.48 22.78 -1.32
N ALA A 4 -17.69 22.81 -0.24
CA ALA A 4 -16.22 22.82 -0.37
C ALA A 4 -15.49 21.46 -0.20
N ASP A 5 -16.10 20.46 0.47
CA ASP A 5 -15.33 19.28 0.93
C ASP A 5 -15.67 17.94 0.24
N ARG A 6 -16.37 17.95 -0.91
CA ARG A 6 -16.74 16.73 -1.65
C ARG A 6 -15.79 16.34 -2.78
N HIS A 7 -14.61 16.94 -2.83
CA HIS A 7 -13.51 16.51 -3.68
C HIS A 7 -12.33 16.06 -2.82
N LEU A 8 -12.56 15.08 -1.94
CA LEU A 8 -11.51 14.09 -1.68
C LEU A 8 -11.26 13.37 -3.01
N LEU A 9 -10.35 13.95 -3.79
CA LEU A 9 -9.70 13.33 -4.93
C LEU A 9 -8.83 12.18 -4.40
N TRP A 10 -9.49 11.12 -3.92
CA TRP A 10 -8.86 9.81 -4.00
C TRP A 10 -8.67 9.59 -5.51
N PRO A 11 -7.44 9.31 -5.98
CA PRO A 11 -7.23 9.02 -7.38
C PRO A 11 -8.19 7.89 -7.73
N SER A 12 -9.15 8.17 -8.60
CA SER A 12 -10.04 7.13 -9.11
C SER A 12 -9.15 6.06 -9.73
N GLY A 13 -9.58 4.79 -9.75
CA GLY A 13 -8.79 3.72 -10.37
C GLY A 13 -8.31 4.07 -11.79
N ALA A 14 -9.00 4.99 -12.47
CA ALA A 14 -8.59 5.58 -13.74
C ALA A 14 -7.25 6.34 -13.70
N THR A 15 -6.91 7.05 -12.61
CA THR A 15 -5.64 7.79 -12.49
C THR A 15 -4.45 6.83 -12.32
N ILE A 16 -4.65 5.72 -11.60
CA ILE A 16 -3.64 4.66 -11.46
C ILE A 16 -3.45 3.91 -12.79
N LEU A 17 -4.56 3.61 -13.49
CA LEU A 17 -4.53 3.01 -14.83
C LEU A 17 -3.85 3.92 -15.87
N LEU A 18 -4.11 5.24 -15.84
CA LEU A 18 -3.45 6.22 -16.70
C LEU A 18 -1.95 6.32 -16.39
N PHE A 19 -1.55 6.28 -15.12
CA PHE A 19 -0.13 6.27 -14.76
C PHE A 19 0.58 4.99 -15.23
N ALA A 20 -0.06 3.82 -15.11
CA ALA A 20 0.45 2.57 -15.64
C ALA A 20 0.56 2.58 -17.18
N LEU A 21 -0.45 3.13 -17.88
CA LEU A 21 -0.41 3.30 -19.33
C LEU A 21 0.69 4.30 -19.78
N CYS A 22 0.91 5.38 -19.03
CA CYS A 22 1.98 6.35 -19.30
C CYS A 22 3.39 5.78 -19.09
N LEU A 23 3.57 4.85 -18.15
CA LEU A 23 4.84 4.13 -17.96
C LEU A 23 5.14 3.16 -19.11
N HIS A 24 4.13 2.56 -19.73
CA HIS A 24 4.30 1.73 -20.92
C HIS A 24 4.44 2.53 -22.23
N ALA A 25 4.00 3.78 -22.26
CA ALA A 25 4.04 4.65 -23.45
C ALA A 25 5.32 5.50 -23.56
N LEU A 26 6.18 5.53 -22.53
CA LEU A 26 7.52 6.08 -22.66
C LEU A 26 8.38 5.07 -23.44
N PRO A 27 8.89 5.42 -24.64
CA PRO A 27 9.88 4.58 -25.29
C PRO A 27 11.09 4.48 -24.36
N ALA A 28 11.33 3.28 -23.83
CA ALA A 28 12.49 3.01 -22.99
C ALA A 28 13.76 3.53 -23.71
N PRO A 29 14.67 4.20 -22.99
CA PRO A 29 15.84 4.80 -23.60
C PRO A 29 16.64 3.76 -24.39
N LEU A 30 17.00 4.15 -25.61
CA LEU A 30 17.92 3.48 -26.51
C LEU A 30 19.23 3.13 -25.75
N HIS A 31 19.74 1.90 -25.95
CA HIS A 31 21.03 1.34 -25.53
C HIS A 31 21.06 0.45 -24.27
N GLY A 32 20.07 -0.42 -24.12
CA GLY A 32 20.25 -1.74 -23.53
C GLY A 32 19.71 -2.78 -24.51
N GLU A 33 20.44 -3.88 -24.75
CA GLU A 33 19.85 -5.04 -25.43
C GLU A 33 18.59 -5.43 -24.65
N ALA A 34 17.45 -5.59 -25.35
CA ALA A 34 16.23 -6.02 -24.70
C ALA A 34 16.51 -7.36 -24.00
N PRO A 35 16.24 -7.49 -22.69
CA PRO A 35 16.62 -8.68 -21.95
C PRO A 35 15.98 -9.89 -22.59
N SER A 36 16.79 -10.95 -22.72
CA SER A 36 16.34 -12.21 -23.26
C SER A 36 15.20 -12.77 -22.41
N LEU A 37 14.36 -13.62 -23.01
CA LEU A 37 13.27 -14.26 -22.27
C LEU A 37 13.81 -15.02 -21.04
N ALA A 38 14.95 -15.69 -21.17
CA ALA A 38 15.62 -16.37 -20.07
C ALA A 38 15.98 -15.39 -18.93
N GLU A 39 16.59 -14.24 -19.25
CA GLU A 39 16.93 -13.22 -18.25
C GLU A 39 15.70 -12.67 -17.53
N LYS A 40 14.60 -12.44 -18.26
CA LYS A 40 13.32 -12.02 -17.66
C LYS A 40 12.77 -13.07 -16.70
N LEU A 41 12.78 -14.35 -17.10
CA LEU A 41 12.31 -15.44 -16.25
C LEU A 41 13.17 -15.57 -14.98
N ASP A 42 14.48 -15.35 -15.08
CA ASP A 42 15.39 -15.34 -13.93
C ASP A 42 15.20 -14.12 -13.02
N GLU A 43 14.89 -12.96 -13.58
CA GLU A 43 14.47 -11.79 -12.81
C GLU A 43 13.16 -12.04 -12.07
N TYR A 44 12.17 -12.65 -12.73
CA TYR A 44 10.90 -13.01 -12.09
C TYR A 44 11.10 -14.02 -10.96
N ALA A 45 11.93 -15.05 -11.17
CA ALA A 45 12.29 -16.03 -10.13
C ALA A 45 12.88 -15.34 -8.88
N ARG A 46 13.83 -14.42 -9.09
CA ARG A 46 14.45 -13.65 -8.01
C ARG A 46 13.43 -12.77 -7.31
N THR A 47 12.55 -12.11 -8.06
CA THR A 47 11.50 -11.25 -7.51
C THR A 47 10.50 -12.05 -6.66
N LEU A 48 10.04 -13.21 -7.15
CA LEU A 48 9.15 -14.10 -6.40
C LEU A 48 9.78 -14.57 -5.09
N ALA A 49 11.06 -14.95 -5.12
CA ALA A 49 11.79 -15.35 -3.91
C ALA A 49 11.90 -14.21 -2.89
N GLN A 50 12.17 -12.98 -3.35
CA GLN A 50 12.19 -11.78 -2.49
C GLN A 50 10.81 -11.47 -1.90
N LEU A 51 9.74 -11.55 -2.69
CA LEU A 51 8.38 -11.32 -2.24
C LEU A 51 7.95 -12.37 -1.21
N ARG A 52 8.33 -13.64 -1.42
CA ARG A 52 8.09 -14.73 -0.47
C ARG A 52 8.78 -14.51 0.88
N ALA A 53 9.99 -13.97 0.87
CA ALA A 53 10.73 -13.63 2.08
C ALA A 53 10.12 -12.44 2.85
N ARG A 54 9.44 -11.51 2.16
CA ARG A 54 8.86 -10.29 2.75
C ARG A 54 7.47 -10.48 3.36
N HIS A 55 7.09 -11.72 3.66
CA HIS A 55 5.86 -12.12 4.34
C HIS A 55 4.56 -11.76 3.60
N PRO A 56 4.21 -12.54 2.57
CA PRO A 56 2.90 -12.47 1.95
C PRO A 56 1.89 -13.18 2.87
N GLY A 57 0.84 -12.47 3.31
CA GLY A 57 -0.30 -13.07 4.01
C GLY A 57 -0.95 -14.23 3.22
N PRO A 58 -1.95 -14.95 3.78
CA PRO A 58 -2.51 -16.16 3.18
C PRO A 58 -2.96 -15.99 1.71
N ARG A 59 -3.52 -14.84 1.36
CA ARG A 59 -3.91 -14.50 -0.03
C ARG A 59 -2.72 -14.34 -0.97
N ALA A 60 -1.63 -13.75 -0.48
CA ALA A 60 -0.44 -13.53 -1.28
C ALA A 60 0.39 -14.84 -1.41
N LYS A 61 0.22 -15.79 -0.50
CA LYS A 61 0.80 -17.14 -0.63
C LYS A 61 0.22 -17.90 -1.83
N GLU A 62 -1.10 -17.96 -1.97
CA GLU A 62 -1.76 -18.60 -3.14
C GLU A 62 -1.34 -17.94 -4.45
N ALA A 63 -1.28 -16.60 -4.45
CA ALA A 63 -0.85 -15.82 -5.59
C ALA A 63 0.62 -16.06 -5.98
N LEU A 64 1.51 -16.28 -5.02
CA LEU A 64 2.91 -16.66 -5.25
C LEU A 64 3.05 -18.06 -5.81
N GLU A 65 2.35 -19.04 -5.24
CA GLU A 65 2.36 -20.42 -5.73
C GLU A 65 1.89 -20.48 -7.19
N GLN A 66 0.85 -19.72 -7.53
CA GLN A 66 0.38 -19.60 -8.91
C GLN A 66 1.42 -18.96 -9.85
N ALA A 67 2.13 -17.92 -9.39
CA ALA A 67 3.20 -17.28 -10.15
C ALA A 67 4.38 -18.22 -10.41
N GLU A 68 4.76 -19.01 -9.40
CA GLU A 68 5.82 -20.02 -9.49
C GLU A 68 5.45 -21.09 -10.52
N VAL A 69 4.21 -21.58 -10.52
CA VAL A 69 3.73 -22.54 -11.53
C VAL A 69 3.78 -21.95 -12.94
N TRP A 70 3.36 -20.69 -13.13
CA TRP A 70 3.43 -20.04 -14.45
C TRP A 70 4.88 -19.81 -14.91
N LEU A 71 5.79 -19.52 -13.99
CA LEU A 71 7.20 -19.36 -14.27
C LEU A 71 7.83 -20.68 -14.73
N GLU A 72 7.52 -21.79 -14.06
CA GLU A 72 7.96 -23.13 -14.47
C GLU A 72 7.43 -23.50 -15.86
N GLN A 73 6.16 -23.21 -16.14
CA GLN A 73 5.58 -23.42 -17.47
C GLN A 73 6.26 -22.56 -18.54
N ALA A 74 6.55 -21.29 -18.25
CA ALA A 74 7.25 -20.40 -19.17
C ALA A 74 8.64 -20.94 -19.53
N ARG A 75 9.41 -21.41 -18.53
CA ARG A 75 10.71 -22.07 -18.74
C ARG A 75 10.60 -23.34 -19.57
N ALA A 76 9.61 -24.20 -19.29
CA ALA A 76 9.39 -25.42 -20.07
C ALA A 76 9.04 -25.13 -21.54
N PHE A 77 8.26 -24.08 -21.80
CA PHE A 77 7.95 -23.66 -23.17
C PHE A 77 9.16 -23.05 -23.89
N ASP A 78 10.01 -22.31 -23.18
CA ASP A 78 11.23 -21.74 -23.75
C ASP A 78 12.21 -22.86 -24.16
N LEU A 79 12.44 -23.83 -23.26
CA LEU A 79 13.30 -24.99 -23.51
C LEU A 79 12.78 -25.88 -24.65
N SER A 80 11.46 -25.96 -24.85
CA SER A 80 10.85 -26.71 -25.96
C SER A 80 10.75 -25.93 -27.27
N GLY A 81 11.31 -24.71 -27.33
CA GLY A 81 11.29 -23.84 -28.51
C GLY A 81 9.93 -23.20 -28.81
N GLN A 82 8.95 -23.31 -27.91
CA GLN A 82 7.60 -22.76 -28.05
C GLN A 82 7.56 -21.28 -27.61
N LYS A 83 8.36 -20.42 -28.26
CA LYS A 83 8.62 -19.02 -27.85
C LYS A 83 7.36 -18.21 -27.53
N ARG A 84 6.35 -18.23 -28.41
CA ARG A 84 5.08 -17.49 -28.19
C ARG A 84 4.34 -17.91 -26.92
N ARG A 85 4.38 -19.20 -26.58
CA ARG A 85 3.74 -19.71 -25.35
C ARG A 85 4.54 -19.36 -24.12
N ALA A 86 5.87 -19.40 -24.22
CA ALA A 86 6.77 -18.99 -23.16
C ALA A 86 6.58 -17.50 -22.82
N GLU A 87 6.53 -16.63 -23.83
CA GLU A 87 6.23 -15.20 -23.69
C GLU A 87 4.85 -14.96 -23.06
N ALA A 88 3.80 -15.62 -23.55
CA ALA A 88 2.46 -15.47 -22.97
C ALA A 88 2.40 -15.89 -21.50
N ARG A 89 3.16 -16.92 -21.10
CA ARG A 89 3.28 -17.31 -19.68
C ARG A 89 4.11 -16.31 -18.88
N ALA A 90 5.18 -15.77 -19.45
CA ALA A 90 6.00 -14.73 -18.82
C ALA A 90 5.19 -13.45 -18.55
N GLU A 91 4.30 -13.06 -19.46
CA GLU A 91 3.37 -11.93 -19.24
C GLU A 91 2.42 -12.20 -18.06
N LEU A 92 1.88 -13.41 -17.93
CA LEU A 92 1.07 -13.79 -16.76
C LEU A 92 1.86 -13.72 -15.45
N VAL A 93 3.13 -14.13 -15.46
CA VAL A 93 4.01 -13.99 -14.29
C VAL A 93 4.21 -12.52 -13.94
N SER A 94 4.41 -11.64 -14.94
CA SER A 94 4.54 -10.19 -14.72
C SER A 94 3.29 -9.59 -14.07
N VAL A 95 2.11 -9.89 -14.60
CA VAL A 95 0.83 -9.42 -14.04
C VAL A 95 0.66 -9.89 -12.60
N GLN A 96 1.05 -11.14 -12.30
CA GLN A 96 0.98 -11.69 -10.95
C GLN A 96 1.94 -11.01 -9.98
N LEU A 97 3.15 -10.68 -10.44
CA LEU A 97 4.12 -9.92 -9.65
C LEU A 97 3.59 -8.53 -9.30
N ASP A 98 2.95 -7.84 -10.23
CA ASP A 98 2.35 -6.53 -9.98
C ASP A 98 1.16 -6.63 -9.02
N TYR A 99 0.34 -7.66 -9.15
CA TYR A 99 -0.72 -7.95 -8.18
C TYR A 99 -0.17 -8.18 -6.76
N LEU A 100 0.89 -8.98 -6.62
CA LEU A 100 1.53 -9.24 -5.33
C LEU A 100 2.14 -7.97 -4.71
N ARG A 101 2.77 -7.12 -5.53
CA ARG A 101 3.29 -5.81 -5.08
C ARG A 101 2.15 -4.91 -4.57
N ALA A 102 1.02 -4.88 -5.27
CA ALA A 102 -0.15 -4.12 -4.85
C ALA A 102 -0.74 -4.63 -3.53
N LEU A 103 -0.77 -5.95 -3.33
CA LEU A 103 -1.21 -6.55 -2.06
C LEU A 103 -0.30 -6.14 -0.89
N LEU A 104 1.01 -6.18 -1.07
CA LEU A 104 1.97 -5.76 -0.04
C LEU A 104 1.80 -4.27 0.29
N MET A 105 1.68 -3.42 -0.73
CA MET A 105 1.44 -1.99 -0.53
C MET A 105 0.14 -1.73 0.23
N LEU A 106 -0.93 -2.47 -0.09
CA LEU A 106 -2.21 -2.35 0.62
C LEU A 106 -2.08 -2.76 2.09
N GLU A 107 -1.32 -3.81 2.38
CA GLU A 107 -1.05 -4.27 3.75
C GLU A 107 -0.25 -3.22 4.54
N GLU A 108 0.80 -2.66 3.94
CA GLU A 108 1.60 -1.57 4.55
C GLU A 108 0.73 -0.35 4.87
N MET A 109 -0.13 0.06 3.93
CA MET A 109 -1.05 1.19 4.10
C MET A 109 -2.10 0.90 5.17
N THR A 110 -2.62 -0.33 5.23
CA THR A 110 -3.57 -0.75 6.29
C THR A 110 -2.92 -0.70 7.66
N ASN A 111 -1.68 -1.18 7.77
CA ASN A 111 -0.92 -1.15 9.03
C ASN A 111 -0.61 0.30 9.45
N LYS A 112 -0.27 1.17 8.50
CA LYS A 112 -0.06 2.60 8.74
C LYS A 112 -1.35 3.28 9.22
N ALA A 113 -2.49 2.99 8.58
CA ALA A 113 -3.78 3.53 8.98
C ALA A 113 -4.14 3.13 10.41
N ARG A 114 -3.93 1.87 10.79
CA ARG A 114 -4.16 1.40 12.17
C ARG A 114 -3.31 2.15 13.19
N LYS A 115 -2.01 2.37 12.90
CA LYS A 115 -1.13 3.16 13.79
C LYS A 115 -1.63 4.59 13.97
N LEU A 116 -2.07 5.23 12.88
CA LEU A 116 -2.62 6.58 12.93
C LEU A 116 -3.94 6.64 13.72
N GLU A 117 -4.78 5.61 13.61
CA GLU A 117 -6.01 5.48 14.41
C GLU A 117 -5.70 5.34 15.91
N GLU A 118 -4.71 4.53 16.28
CA GLU A 118 -4.25 4.40 17.66
C GLU A 118 -3.67 5.73 18.21
N GLU A 119 -2.88 6.46 17.40
CA GLU A 119 -2.34 7.77 17.76
C GLU A 119 -3.45 8.82 17.92
N ALA A 120 -4.45 8.83 17.03
CA ALA A 120 -5.59 9.73 17.12
C ALA A 120 -6.38 9.49 18.40
N LYS A 121 -6.65 8.22 18.74
CA LYS A 121 -7.33 7.84 19.98
C LYS A 121 -6.59 8.29 21.23
N LYS A 122 -5.26 8.13 21.27
CA LYS A 122 -4.45 8.63 22.39
C LYS A 122 -4.55 10.15 22.56
N LYS A 123 -4.53 10.89 21.45
CA LYS A 123 -4.68 12.36 21.47
C LYS A 123 -6.08 12.79 21.93
N GLU A 124 -7.10 12.04 21.56
CA GLU A 124 -8.47 12.25 22.03
C GLU A 124 -8.56 12.05 23.55
N GLU A 125 -8.01 10.94 24.07
CA GLU A 125 -7.94 10.68 25.52
C GLU A 125 -7.15 11.77 26.27
N GLU A 126 -6.05 12.27 25.71
CA GLU A 126 -5.29 13.39 26.27
C GLU A 126 -6.10 14.69 26.29
N ALA A 127 -6.84 14.98 25.21
CA ALA A 127 -7.70 16.15 25.12
C ALA A 127 -8.82 16.11 26.16
N GLU A 128 -9.49 14.97 26.33
CA GLU A 128 -10.51 14.76 27.36
C GLU A 128 -9.95 14.98 28.78
N GLN A 129 -8.74 14.48 29.07
CA GLN A 129 -8.08 14.72 30.36
C GLN A 129 -7.76 16.19 30.58
N ILE A 130 -7.35 16.93 29.55
CA ILE A 130 -7.09 18.37 29.62
C ILE A 130 -8.40 19.12 29.87
N GLU A 131 -9.48 18.78 29.16
CA GLU A 131 -10.80 19.39 29.35
C GLU A 131 -11.30 19.19 30.79
N GLN A 132 -11.20 17.98 31.34
CA GLN A 132 -11.57 17.72 32.74
C GLN A 132 -10.73 18.54 33.74
N ARG A 133 -9.44 18.75 33.46
CA ARG A 133 -8.57 19.59 34.31
C ARG A 133 -8.95 21.07 34.22
N LEU A 134 -9.27 21.57 33.03
CA LEU A 134 -9.77 22.94 32.82
C LEU A 134 -11.13 23.14 33.50
N GLU A 135 -12.02 22.16 33.35
CA GLU A 135 -13.13 21.78 34.23
C GLU A 135 -12.97 22.25 35.67
N ARG A 136 -12.19 21.45 36.39
CA ARG A 136 -11.93 21.59 37.83
C ARG A 136 -11.24 22.92 38.17
N ALA A 137 -10.35 23.40 37.30
CA ALA A 137 -9.67 24.67 37.51
C ALA A 137 -10.65 25.85 37.46
N ARG A 138 -11.61 25.84 36.53
CA ARG A 138 -12.67 26.86 36.43
C ARG A 138 -13.59 26.83 37.65
N GLU A 139 -14.01 25.65 38.09
CA GLU A 139 -14.81 25.51 39.32
C GLU A 139 -14.08 26.05 40.55
N LYS A 140 -12.80 25.71 40.71
CA LYS A 140 -11.98 26.21 41.82
C LYS A 140 -11.84 27.73 41.78
N LEU A 141 -11.61 28.30 40.60
CA LEU A 141 -11.54 29.75 40.42
C LEU A 141 -12.86 30.43 40.79
N GLN A 142 -14.00 29.85 40.40
CA GLN A 142 -15.31 30.39 40.74
C GLN A 142 -15.58 30.35 42.25
N ARG A 143 -15.17 29.27 42.94
CA ARG A 143 -15.28 29.17 44.41
C ARG A 143 -14.43 30.23 45.12
N LEU A 144 -13.18 30.42 44.67
CA LEU A 144 -12.29 31.43 45.24
C LEU A 144 -12.86 32.85 45.07
N ARG A 145 -13.41 33.19 43.89
CA ARG A 145 -14.06 34.49 43.67
C ARG A 145 -15.23 34.74 44.61
N ARG A 146 -16.08 33.72 44.85
CA ARG A 146 -17.18 33.83 45.82
C ARG A 146 -16.68 34.05 47.25
N GLN A 147 -15.63 33.34 47.65
CA GLN A 147 -15.00 33.55 48.97
C GLN A 147 -14.37 34.95 49.09
N GLU A 148 -13.74 35.47 48.03
CA GLU A 148 -13.23 36.85 48.02
C GLU A 148 -14.35 37.89 48.12
N GLU A 149 -15.49 37.66 47.46
CA GLU A 149 -16.68 38.51 47.58
C GLU A 149 -17.30 38.45 48.98
N GLU A 150 -17.37 37.28 49.61
CA GLU A 150 -17.88 37.11 51.00
C GLU A 150 -16.95 37.71 52.06
N ASN A 151 -15.64 37.70 51.83
CA ASN A 151 -14.66 38.33 52.72
C ASN A 151 -14.62 39.86 52.61
N ARG A 152 -15.23 40.44 51.57
CA ARG A 152 -15.28 41.89 51.32
C ARG A 152 -16.49 42.53 51.96
#